data_AF-A0A8K1CUR2-F1
#
_entry.id   AF-A0A8K1CUR2-F1
#
_cell.length_a   1.000
_cell.length_b   1.000
_cell.length_c   1.000
_cell.angle_alpha   90.00
_cell.angle_beta   90.00
_cell.angle_gamma   90.00
#
_symmetry.space_group_name_H-M   'P 1'
#
loop_
_entity.id
_entity.type
_entity.pdbx_description
1 polymer ?
#
loop_
_entity_poly.entity_id
_entity_poly.type
_entity_poly.pdbx_seq_one_letter_code
_entity_poly.pdbx_strand_id
1 'polypeptide(L)'
;MPRVHIFTCEGTVNAAQAAPQRYVFYVYEDGGMTAQVRPTDEDMGFVYDGQATPQANTSAEHPAFDCEFKLARFWRHRPRGQFMKCRAQLSRVKGMKGMYFTIRAVHDDGTENNAHAPSRRISPMIMFQLPTVSYRVEEQQHSLAPLTSGFYKMEGSLVATSGRVRQIRMALELRPDGTVQDRDELDAAVGLEGTWSSGYLHIKFDRLEFEGVPTSGALRGYWTRTSDDVDDNERGRFELRVLDSKRLWSTRSHRDYPSSFRDSTKFLLLKAVRASPGTTYALPSTLWSQILSYCSYEHFAA
;
A
#
# COMPACT_ATOMS: atom_id res chain seq x y z
N MET A 1 -2.37 -10.87 16.13
CA MET A 1 -1.71 -10.17 15.00
C MET A 1 -2.79 -9.40 14.24
N PRO A 2 -2.50 -8.26 13.63
CA PRO A 2 -3.49 -7.52 12.85
C PRO A 2 -4.04 -8.39 11.72
N ARG A 3 -5.35 -8.31 11.48
CA ARG A 3 -6.05 -9.08 10.46
C ARG A 3 -6.29 -8.25 9.20
N VAL A 4 -6.38 -8.94 8.08
CA VAL A 4 -6.84 -8.35 6.81
C VAL A 4 -8.10 -9.08 6.35
N HIS A 5 -9.16 -8.33 6.09
CA HIS A 5 -10.39 -8.85 5.49
C HIS A 5 -10.26 -8.79 3.97
N ILE A 6 -10.37 -9.96 3.32
CA ILE A 6 -10.18 -10.07 1.87
C ILE A 6 -11.51 -10.46 1.23
N PHE A 7 -12.02 -9.56 0.40
CA PHE A 7 -13.26 -9.75 -0.36
C PHE A 7 -12.91 -9.90 -1.83
N THR A 8 -13.30 -11.02 -2.43
CA THR A 8 -13.30 -11.17 -3.88
C THR A 8 -14.71 -10.94 -4.37
N CYS A 9 -14.89 -9.96 -5.25
CA CYS A 9 -16.16 -9.62 -5.87
C CYS A 9 -16.02 -9.68 -7.39
N GLU A 10 -17.11 -9.94 -8.09
CA GLU A 10 -17.10 -10.03 -9.55
C GLU A 10 -18.33 -9.34 -10.14
N GLY A 11 -18.13 -8.55 -11.19
CA GLY A 11 -19.21 -7.80 -11.83
C GLY A 11 -18.69 -6.64 -12.66
N THR A 12 -19.59 -5.74 -13.04
CA THR A 12 -19.26 -4.55 -13.84
C THR A 12 -19.46 -3.30 -13.01
N VAL A 13 -18.43 -2.47 -12.88
CA VAL A 13 -18.57 -1.15 -12.24
C VAL A 13 -19.19 -0.15 -13.21
N ASN A 14 -18.98 -0.31 -14.53
CA ASN A 14 -19.53 0.58 -15.54
C ASN A 14 -20.34 -0.22 -16.57
N ALA A 15 -21.56 0.23 -16.89
CA ALA A 15 -22.43 -0.43 -17.88
C ALA A 15 -21.83 -0.50 -19.29
N ALA A 16 -20.84 0.34 -19.61
CA ALA A 16 -20.08 0.27 -20.85
C ALA A 16 -19.05 -0.89 -20.90
N GLN A 17 -18.90 -1.65 -19.81
CA GLN A 17 -18.07 -2.87 -19.80
C GLN A 17 -18.81 -4.02 -20.47
N ALA A 18 -18.14 -4.64 -21.45
CA ALA A 18 -18.66 -5.83 -22.13
C ALA A 18 -18.55 -7.11 -21.27
N ALA A 19 -17.60 -7.17 -20.33
CA ALA A 19 -17.32 -8.35 -19.52
C ALA A 19 -17.20 -8.01 -18.02
N PRO A 20 -17.69 -8.89 -17.13
CA PRO A 20 -17.48 -8.76 -15.69
C PRO A 20 -15.99 -8.87 -15.34
N GLN A 21 -15.55 -8.08 -14.36
CA GLN A 21 -14.19 -8.08 -13.84
C GLN A 21 -14.18 -8.61 -12.42
N ARG A 22 -13.05 -9.26 -12.06
CA ARG A 22 -12.80 -9.72 -10.69
C ARG A 22 -11.99 -8.68 -9.92
N TYR A 23 -12.56 -8.24 -8.81
CA TYR A 23 -11.99 -7.28 -7.87
C TYR A 23 -11.64 -8.01 -6.57
N VAL A 24 -10.44 -7.77 -6.05
CA VAL A 24 -9.99 -8.28 -4.76
C VAL A 24 -9.72 -7.09 -3.85
N PHE A 25 -10.61 -6.85 -2.89
CA PHE A 25 -10.50 -5.79 -1.90
C PHE A 25 -9.84 -6.32 -0.63
N TYR A 26 -8.84 -5.60 -0.15
CA TYR A 26 -8.15 -5.83 1.12
C TYR A 26 -8.51 -4.69 2.05
N VAL A 27 -9.18 -5.00 3.16
CA VAL A 27 -9.54 -4.06 4.22
C VAL A 27 -8.70 -4.38 5.45
N TYR A 28 -7.88 -3.42 5.86
CA TYR A 28 -6.97 -3.54 7.00
C TYR A 28 -7.62 -2.99 8.28
N GLU A 29 -7.15 -3.45 9.44
CA GLU A 29 -7.67 -3.01 10.74
C GLU A 29 -7.48 -1.52 11.02
N ASP A 30 -6.51 -0.87 10.37
CA ASP A 30 -6.28 0.59 10.45
C ASP A 30 -7.28 1.41 9.63
N GLY A 31 -8.25 0.75 8.97
CA GLY A 31 -9.23 1.37 8.08
C GLY A 31 -8.69 1.60 6.66
N GLY A 32 -7.42 1.30 6.39
CA GLY A 32 -6.89 1.30 5.05
C GLY A 32 -7.62 0.29 4.17
N MET A 33 -7.86 0.65 2.90
CA MET A 33 -8.36 -0.28 1.90
C MET A 33 -7.53 -0.21 0.63
N THR A 34 -7.21 -1.36 0.04
CA THR A 34 -6.57 -1.48 -1.27
C THR A 34 -7.39 -2.43 -2.13
N ALA A 35 -7.33 -2.32 -3.45
CA ALA A 35 -7.92 -3.36 -4.29
C ALA A 35 -7.14 -3.63 -5.56
N GLN A 36 -7.09 -4.91 -5.91
CA GLN A 36 -6.56 -5.39 -7.17
C GLN A 36 -7.72 -5.69 -8.11
N VAL A 37 -7.66 -5.20 -9.33
CA VAL A 37 -8.55 -5.65 -10.41
C VAL A 37 -7.73 -6.56 -11.29
N ARG A 38 -8.20 -7.79 -11.51
CA ARG A 38 -7.53 -8.66 -12.48
C ARG A 38 -7.66 -8.02 -13.87
N PRO A 39 -6.55 -7.78 -14.59
CA PRO A 39 -6.63 -7.29 -15.95
C PRO A 39 -7.42 -8.27 -16.81
N THR A 40 -8.26 -7.75 -17.70
CA THR A 40 -8.68 -8.51 -18.88
C THR A 40 -7.71 -8.22 -20.02
N ASP A 41 -7.85 -8.91 -21.15
CA ASP A 41 -6.96 -8.69 -22.30
C ASP A 41 -7.01 -7.24 -22.82
N GLU A 42 -8.10 -6.51 -22.56
CA GLU A 42 -8.31 -5.14 -23.04
C GLU A 42 -8.26 -4.06 -21.94
N ASP A 43 -8.65 -4.39 -20.70
CA ASP A 43 -8.82 -3.44 -19.59
C ASP A 43 -7.89 -3.74 -18.40
N MET A 44 -7.23 -2.69 -17.89
CA MET A 44 -6.59 -2.71 -16.58
C MET A 44 -7.29 -1.75 -15.62
N GLY A 45 -7.53 -2.19 -14.39
CA GLY A 45 -8.16 -1.38 -13.34
C GLY A 45 -7.36 -1.43 -12.05
N PHE A 46 -7.28 -0.33 -11.33
CA PHE A 46 -6.61 -0.27 -10.03
C PHE A 46 -7.40 0.59 -9.06
N VAL A 47 -7.61 0.07 -7.86
CA VAL A 47 -8.17 0.85 -6.77
C VAL A 47 -7.02 1.44 -5.96
N TYR A 48 -7.08 2.73 -5.69
CA TYR A 48 -6.09 3.46 -4.91
C TYR A 48 -6.79 4.44 -3.95
N ASP A 49 -6.08 4.88 -2.92
CA ASP A 49 -6.59 5.87 -1.95
C ASP A 49 -7.87 5.37 -1.26
N GLY A 50 -7.91 4.07 -0.94
CA GLY A 50 -9.07 3.42 -0.33
C GLY A 50 -9.08 3.55 1.18
N GLN A 51 -10.27 3.85 1.70
CA GLN A 51 -10.62 3.89 3.12
C GLN A 51 -11.87 3.02 3.34
N ALA A 52 -11.91 2.32 4.46
CA ALA A 52 -13.01 1.47 4.87
C ALA A 52 -13.28 1.64 6.37
N THR A 53 -14.51 2.03 6.70
CA THR A 53 -14.97 2.20 8.08
C THR A 53 -15.92 1.05 8.44
N PRO A 54 -15.69 0.32 9.54
CA PRO A 54 -16.63 -0.72 9.99
C PRO A 54 -18.01 -0.12 10.27
N GLN A 55 -19.07 -0.79 9.82
CA GLN A 55 -20.43 -0.38 10.17
C GLN A 55 -20.76 -0.78 11.61
N ALA A 56 -21.41 0.12 12.36
CA ALA A 56 -21.64 0.01 13.80
C ALA A 56 -22.37 -1.26 14.27
N ASN A 57 -23.17 -1.89 13.40
CA ASN A 57 -24.03 -3.04 13.75
C ASN A 57 -23.60 -4.34 13.06
N THR A 58 -22.32 -4.49 12.75
CA THR A 58 -21.82 -5.69 12.05
C THR A 58 -21.37 -6.76 13.02
N SER A 59 -21.75 -8.01 12.73
CA SER A 59 -21.24 -9.15 13.48
C SER A 59 -19.88 -9.58 12.94
N ALA A 60 -19.05 -10.21 13.78
CA ALA A 60 -17.77 -10.76 13.35
C ALA A 60 -17.92 -11.80 12.22
N GLU A 61 -19.05 -12.50 12.15
CA GLU A 61 -19.36 -13.48 11.11
C GLU A 61 -19.78 -12.83 9.78
N HIS A 62 -20.36 -11.63 9.85
CA HIS A 62 -20.88 -10.87 8.71
C HIS A 62 -20.37 -9.43 8.74
N PRO A 63 -19.06 -9.21 8.54
CA PRO A 63 -18.51 -7.87 8.54
C PRO A 63 -19.06 -7.06 7.36
N ALA A 64 -19.30 -5.79 7.61
CA ALA A 64 -19.63 -4.81 6.59
C ALA A 64 -18.91 -3.48 6.85
N PHE A 65 -18.56 -2.81 5.76
CA PHE A 65 -17.75 -1.61 5.75
C PHE A 65 -18.37 -0.57 4.84
N ASP A 66 -18.34 0.69 5.26
CA ASP A 66 -18.54 1.84 4.39
C ASP A 66 -17.19 2.21 3.78
N CYS A 67 -17.11 2.17 2.46
CA CYS A 67 -15.88 2.33 1.69
C CYS A 67 -15.91 3.59 0.84
N GLU A 68 -14.83 4.37 0.91
CA GLU A 68 -14.55 5.46 -0.04
C GLU A 68 -13.22 5.16 -0.72
N PHE A 69 -13.21 5.14 -2.05
CA PHE A 69 -12.00 4.83 -2.82
C PHE A 69 -12.02 5.43 -4.20
N LYS A 70 -10.86 5.45 -4.86
CA LYS A 70 -10.74 5.83 -6.26
C LYS A 70 -10.40 4.63 -7.11
N LEU A 71 -11.09 4.47 -8.23
CA LEU A 71 -10.82 3.44 -9.21
C LEU A 71 -10.29 4.13 -10.46
N ALA A 72 -9.04 3.80 -10.82
CA ALA A 72 -8.41 4.23 -12.05
C ALA A 72 -8.53 3.09 -13.08
N ARG A 73 -9.05 3.38 -14.27
CA ARG A 73 -9.19 2.42 -15.38
C ARG A 73 -8.42 2.87 -16.60
N PHE A 74 -7.79 1.91 -17.28
CA PHE A 74 -6.99 2.13 -18.48
C PHE A 74 -7.24 1.03 -19.48
N TRP A 75 -7.12 1.39 -20.75
CA TRP A 75 -7.19 0.45 -21.86
C TRP A 75 -5.79 0.30 -22.44
N ARG A 76 -5.35 -0.93 -22.70
CA ARG A 76 -4.01 -1.19 -23.27
C ARG A 76 -3.78 -0.44 -24.59
N HIS A 77 -4.85 -0.21 -25.35
CA HIS A 77 -4.80 0.42 -26.67
C HIS A 77 -5.28 1.88 -26.70
N ARG A 78 -5.61 2.49 -25.54
CA ARG A 78 -6.00 3.90 -25.49
C ARG A 78 -5.18 4.67 -24.45
N PRO A 79 -4.64 5.86 -24.80
CA PRO A 79 -3.83 6.66 -23.90
C PRO A 79 -4.63 7.33 -22.77
N ARG A 80 -5.96 7.15 -22.73
CA ARG A 80 -6.86 7.82 -21.79
C ARG A 80 -7.28 6.88 -20.67
N GLY A 81 -7.15 7.37 -19.44
CA GLY A 81 -7.71 6.74 -18.27
C GLY A 81 -9.06 7.31 -17.88
N GLN A 82 -9.85 6.51 -17.16
CA GLN A 82 -11.02 6.99 -16.44
C GLN A 82 -10.77 6.89 -14.95
N PHE A 83 -10.92 8.01 -14.24
CA PHE A 83 -10.95 8.02 -12.78
C PHE A 83 -12.38 8.04 -12.28
N MET A 84 -12.65 7.22 -11.28
CA MET A 84 -13.95 7.18 -10.63
C MET A 84 -13.75 7.32 -9.14
N LYS A 85 -14.48 8.26 -8.53
CA LYS A 85 -14.61 8.27 -7.07
C LYS A 85 -15.80 7.40 -6.71
N CYS A 86 -15.57 6.41 -5.86
CA CYS A 86 -16.56 5.43 -5.46
C CYS A 86 -16.90 5.62 -3.97
N ARG A 87 -18.19 5.52 -3.66
CA ARG A 87 -18.71 5.34 -2.31
C ARG A 87 -19.57 4.10 -2.31
N ALA A 88 -19.23 3.13 -1.46
CA ALA A 88 -19.86 1.83 -1.50
C ALA A 88 -19.96 1.21 -0.12
N GLN A 89 -20.83 0.23 0.00
CA GLN A 89 -20.91 -0.68 1.12
C GLN A 89 -20.30 -2.00 0.68
N LEU A 90 -19.32 -2.50 1.42
CA LEU A 90 -18.69 -3.79 1.21
C LEU A 90 -19.12 -4.73 2.33
N SER A 91 -19.66 -5.91 1.99
CA SER A 91 -20.04 -6.90 2.99
C SER A 91 -19.80 -8.31 2.50
N ARG A 92 -19.64 -9.24 3.44
CA ARG A 92 -19.49 -10.67 3.12
C ARG A 92 -20.67 -11.20 2.29
N VAL A 93 -21.89 -10.82 2.66
CA VAL A 93 -23.13 -11.39 2.10
C VAL A 93 -23.51 -10.75 0.76
N LYS A 94 -23.39 -9.42 0.65
CA LYS A 94 -23.91 -8.66 -0.51
C LYS A 94 -22.82 -8.25 -1.50
N GLY A 95 -21.55 -8.46 -1.17
CA GLY A 95 -20.43 -7.95 -1.95
C GLY A 95 -20.31 -6.44 -1.81
N MET A 96 -19.89 -5.79 -2.89
CA MET A 96 -19.78 -4.35 -2.95
C MET A 96 -20.96 -3.75 -3.69
N LYS A 97 -21.69 -2.84 -3.04
CA LYS A 97 -22.75 -2.05 -3.68
C LYS A 97 -22.47 -0.58 -3.46
N GLY A 98 -22.54 0.22 -4.50
CA GLY A 98 -22.29 1.63 -4.31
C GLY A 98 -22.67 2.49 -5.49
N MET A 99 -22.14 3.70 -5.43
CA MET A 99 -22.25 4.69 -6.47
C MET A 99 -20.85 5.21 -6.81
N TYR A 100 -20.65 5.56 -8.06
CA TYR A 100 -19.45 6.25 -8.50
C TYR A 100 -19.81 7.47 -9.34
N PHE A 101 -18.88 8.41 -9.41
CA PHE A 101 -18.91 9.45 -10.43
C PHE A 101 -17.55 9.55 -11.10
N THR A 102 -17.56 9.90 -12.37
CA THR A 102 -16.32 10.06 -13.14
C THR A 102 -15.67 11.39 -12.78
N ILE A 103 -14.39 11.34 -12.41
CA ILE A 103 -13.54 12.52 -12.31
C ILE A 103 -12.95 12.74 -13.70
N ARG A 104 -13.33 13.84 -14.36
CA ARG A 104 -12.64 14.27 -15.57
C ARG A 104 -11.28 14.85 -15.15
N ALA A 105 -10.20 14.35 -15.73
CA ALA A 105 -8.93 15.07 -15.69
C ALA A 105 -9.19 16.44 -16.33
N VAL A 106 -8.98 17.51 -15.57
CA VAL A 106 -8.95 18.86 -16.14
C VAL A 106 -7.72 18.87 -17.03
N HIS A 107 -7.93 18.90 -18.35
CA HIS A 107 -6.89 19.35 -19.26
C HIS A 107 -6.65 20.81 -18.89
N ASP A 108 -5.56 21.06 -18.18
CA ASP A 108 -5.05 22.40 -17.94
C ASP A 108 -4.32 22.82 -19.23
N ASP A 109 -5.08 22.96 -20.31
CA ASP A 109 -4.58 23.56 -21.54
C ASP A 109 -4.52 25.06 -21.23
N GLY A 110 -3.34 25.55 -20.85
CA GLY A 110 -3.01 26.88 -20.32
C GLY A 110 -3.56 28.08 -21.09
N THR A 111 -4.87 28.21 -21.14
CA THR A 111 -5.62 29.36 -21.59
C THR A 111 -6.32 29.95 -20.39
N GLU A 112 -5.50 30.53 -19.50
CA GLU A 112 -5.93 31.60 -18.63
C GLU A 112 -6.44 32.74 -19.50
N ASN A 113 -7.73 32.72 -19.82
CA ASN A 113 -8.54 33.88 -20.16
C ASN A 113 -9.98 33.43 -20.35
N ASN A 114 -10.67 33.14 -19.25
CA ASN A 114 -12.07 33.54 -19.08
C ASN A 114 -12.48 33.38 -17.62
N ALA A 115 -12.78 34.51 -16.98
CA ALA A 115 -13.30 34.64 -15.63
C ALA A 115 -14.75 34.13 -15.50
N HIS A 116 -14.98 32.86 -15.82
CA HIS A 116 -16.21 32.15 -15.51
C HIS A 116 -15.81 30.86 -14.81
N ALA A 117 -16.10 30.78 -13.52
CA ALA A 117 -15.83 29.62 -12.67
C ALA A 117 -16.06 28.31 -13.45
N PRO A 118 -15.12 27.34 -13.40
CA PRO A 118 -15.29 26.09 -14.12
C PRO A 118 -16.58 25.46 -13.59
N SER A 119 -17.62 25.49 -14.42
CA SER A 119 -18.90 24.86 -14.11
C SER A 119 -18.59 23.38 -13.97
N ARG A 120 -18.37 22.93 -12.73
CA ARG A 120 -18.17 21.54 -12.33
C ARG A 120 -19.45 20.82 -12.73
N ARG A 121 -19.56 20.38 -13.98
CA ARG A 121 -20.58 19.44 -14.41
C ARG A 121 -20.34 18.16 -13.61
N ILE A 122 -21.05 18.04 -12.48
CA ILE A 122 -21.09 16.84 -11.66
C ILE A 122 -21.58 15.74 -12.60
N SER A 123 -20.69 14.83 -12.97
CA SER A 123 -21.10 13.66 -13.76
C SER A 123 -22.16 12.91 -12.95
N PRO A 124 -23.24 12.41 -13.58
CA PRO A 124 -24.29 11.71 -12.86
C PRO A 124 -23.68 10.57 -12.04
N MET A 125 -24.16 10.41 -10.81
CA MET A 125 -23.73 9.30 -9.97
C MET A 125 -24.35 8.01 -10.52
N ILE A 126 -23.51 7.04 -10.85
CA ILE A 126 -23.91 5.77 -11.44
C ILE A 126 -23.82 4.69 -10.37
N MET A 127 -24.88 3.91 -10.24
CA MET A 127 -24.92 2.79 -9.30
C MET A 127 -24.17 1.59 -9.86
N PHE A 128 -23.50 0.85 -8.99
CA PHE A 128 -22.85 -0.42 -9.34
C PHE A 128 -23.07 -1.47 -8.25
N GLN A 129 -22.97 -2.73 -8.66
CA GLN A 129 -23.08 -3.89 -7.77
C GLN A 129 -22.06 -4.94 -8.21
N LEU A 130 -21.22 -5.38 -7.26
CA LEU A 130 -20.26 -6.45 -7.42
C LEU A 130 -20.57 -7.54 -6.38
N PRO A 131 -21.32 -8.59 -6.75
CA PRO A 131 -21.57 -9.72 -5.87
C PRO A 131 -20.28 -10.33 -5.28
N THR A 132 -20.34 -10.81 -4.02
CA THR A 132 -19.23 -11.55 -3.41
C THR A 132 -19.06 -12.90 -4.12
N VAL A 133 -17.84 -13.19 -4.54
CA VAL A 133 -17.40 -14.51 -4.96
C VAL A 133 -16.84 -15.28 -3.77
N SER A 134 -15.99 -14.64 -2.97
CA SER A 134 -15.43 -15.25 -1.77
C SER A 134 -15.04 -14.21 -0.73
N TYR A 135 -15.04 -14.61 0.54
CA TYR A 135 -14.57 -13.82 1.66
C TYR A 135 -13.67 -14.68 2.54
N ARG A 136 -12.57 -14.11 3.01
CA ARG A 136 -11.70 -14.73 4.01
C ARG A 136 -11.00 -13.67 4.87
N VAL A 137 -10.51 -14.11 6.02
CA VAL A 137 -9.66 -13.32 6.89
C VAL A 137 -8.30 -13.97 6.91
N GLU A 138 -7.26 -13.17 6.68
CA GLU A 138 -5.88 -13.62 6.82
C GLU A 138 -5.21 -12.87 7.96
N GLU A 139 -4.26 -13.52 8.62
CA GLU A 139 -3.34 -12.82 9.51
C GLU A 139 -2.37 -12.01 8.65
N GLN A 140 -2.21 -10.74 8.99
CA GLN A 140 -1.27 -9.90 8.30
C GLN A 140 0.15 -10.31 8.67
N GLN A 141 0.81 -11.03 7.76
CA GLN A 141 2.18 -11.51 7.96
C GLN A 141 3.20 -10.36 8.01
N HIS A 142 2.96 -9.29 7.23
CA HIS A 142 3.84 -8.14 7.14
C HIS A 142 3.05 -6.85 7.31
N SER A 143 3.09 -6.25 8.51
CA SER A 143 2.76 -4.82 8.66
C SER A 143 3.88 -4.01 8.00
N LEU A 144 3.57 -2.90 7.32
CA LEU A 144 4.57 -1.93 6.87
C LEU A 144 4.78 -0.82 7.89
N ALA A 145 3.72 -0.40 8.59
CA ALA A 145 3.80 0.59 9.65
C ALA A 145 4.15 -0.03 11.02
N PRO A 146 5.04 0.61 11.80
CA PRO A 146 6.00 1.63 11.38
C PRO A 146 7.10 1.03 10.48
N LEU A 147 7.71 1.86 9.64
CA LEU A 147 8.93 1.47 8.92
C LEU A 147 10.06 1.23 9.92
N THR A 148 10.79 0.15 9.73
CA THR A 148 11.98 -0.19 10.51
C THR A 148 13.15 -0.45 9.57
N SER A 149 14.38 -0.41 10.07
CA SER A 149 15.54 -0.80 9.25
C SER A 149 15.37 -2.23 8.72
N GLY A 150 15.97 -2.52 7.58
CA GLY A 150 15.92 -3.84 6.94
C GLY A 150 15.45 -3.78 5.49
N PHE A 151 15.02 -4.93 4.98
CA PHE A 151 14.79 -5.14 3.56
C PHE A 151 13.30 -5.22 3.26
N TYR A 152 12.89 -4.61 2.16
CA TYR A 152 11.50 -4.58 1.71
C TYR A 152 11.44 -4.85 0.21
N LYS A 153 10.60 -5.79 -0.20
CA LYS A 153 10.17 -5.97 -1.58
C LYS A 153 8.74 -5.49 -1.69
N MET A 154 8.50 -4.56 -2.60
CA MET A 154 7.20 -3.94 -2.79
C MET A 154 6.79 -3.93 -4.25
N GLU A 155 5.48 -3.99 -4.47
CA GLU A 155 4.88 -3.91 -5.79
C GLU A 155 3.64 -3.04 -5.73
N GLY A 156 3.42 -2.25 -6.76
CA GLY A 156 2.21 -1.49 -6.87
C GLY A 156 2.12 -0.67 -8.12
N SER A 157 1.40 0.44 -8.02
CA SER A 157 1.00 1.22 -9.17
C SER A 157 1.33 2.69 -8.99
N LEU A 158 1.80 3.30 -10.07
CA LEU A 158 1.94 4.75 -10.23
C LEU A 158 0.75 5.25 -11.03
N VAL A 159 0.05 6.24 -10.53
CA VAL A 159 -1.14 6.84 -11.13
C VAL A 159 -0.83 8.32 -11.41
N ALA A 160 -0.61 8.68 -12.67
CA ALA A 160 -0.36 10.07 -13.07
C ALA A 160 -1.63 10.92 -12.95
N THR A 161 -1.47 12.23 -12.76
CA THR A 161 -2.56 13.23 -12.83
C THR A 161 -3.29 13.18 -14.16
N SER A 162 -2.58 12.84 -15.24
CA SER A 162 -3.09 12.67 -16.60
C SER A 162 -4.08 11.51 -16.75
N GLY A 163 -4.15 10.60 -15.78
CA GLY A 163 -4.70 9.28 -16.02
C GLY A 163 -3.65 8.23 -15.77
N ARG A 164 -2.60 8.25 -16.60
CA ARG A 164 -1.80 7.07 -16.95
C ARG A 164 -1.38 6.26 -15.73
N VAL A 165 -1.58 4.94 -15.82
CA VAL A 165 -1.11 4.01 -14.78
C VAL A 165 0.03 3.16 -15.28
N ARG A 166 1.04 3.00 -14.41
CA ARG A 166 2.19 2.13 -14.61
C ARG A 166 2.33 1.20 -13.42
N GLN A 167 2.72 -0.05 -13.67
CA GLN A 167 3.15 -0.94 -12.60
C GLN A 167 4.59 -0.62 -12.22
N ILE A 168 4.91 -0.78 -10.94
CA ILE A 168 6.26 -0.63 -10.41
C ILE A 168 6.53 -1.72 -9.38
N ARG A 169 7.76 -2.22 -9.38
CA ARG A 169 8.31 -3.11 -8.35
C ARG A 169 9.59 -2.48 -7.84
N MET A 170 9.82 -2.56 -6.53
CA MET A 170 10.98 -1.97 -5.88
C MET A 170 11.50 -2.94 -4.82
N ALA A 171 12.81 -3.12 -4.76
CA ALA A 171 13.50 -3.75 -3.65
C ALA A 171 14.36 -2.71 -2.95
N LEU A 172 14.16 -2.52 -1.65
CA LEU A 172 14.81 -1.47 -0.88
C LEU A 172 15.49 -2.03 0.36
N GLU A 173 16.63 -1.45 0.70
CA GLU A 173 17.24 -1.54 2.02
C GLU A 173 17.08 -0.21 2.77
N LEU A 174 16.39 -0.26 3.90
CA LEU A 174 16.28 0.84 4.85
C LEU A 174 17.42 0.71 5.87
N ARG A 175 18.45 1.54 5.75
CA ARG A 175 19.63 1.48 6.61
C ARG A 175 19.40 2.14 7.97
N PRO A 176 20.07 1.67 9.04
CA PRO A 176 19.94 2.25 10.39
C PRO A 176 20.28 3.75 10.50
N ASP A 177 21.06 4.29 9.58
CA ASP A 177 21.42 5.72 9.51
C ASP A 177 20.30 6.60 8.92
N GLY A 178 19.20 5.98 8.48
CA GLY A 178 18.07 6.67 7.85
C GLY A 178 18.19 6.83 6.34
N THR A 179 19.19 6.23 5.72
CA THR A 179 19.34 6.24 4.26
C THR A 179 18.61 5.05 3.64
N VAL A 180 18.21 5.21 2.37
CA VAL A 180 17.63 4.15 1.54
C VAL A 180 18.66 3.74 0.50
N GLN A 181 18.78 2.43 0.25
CA GLN A 181 19.60 1.91 -0.82
C GLN A 181 18.85 0.89 -1.67
N ASP A 182 19.31 0.75 -2.91
CA ASP A 182 18.89 -0.34 -3.77
C ASP A 182 19.39 -1.68 -3.22
N ARG A 183 18.57 -2.71 -3.40
CA ARG A 183 18.95 -4.09 -3.08
C ARG A 183 18.92 -5.00 -4.30
N ASP A 184 18.35 -4.57 -5.43
CA ASP A 184 18.33 -5.38 -6.63
C ASP A 184 19.72 -5.35 -7.31
N GLU A 185 20.26 -6.54 -7.59
CA GLU A 185 21.34 -6.75 -8.55
C GLU A 185 20.87 -6.54 -10.02
N LEU A 186 19.59 -6.21 -10.23
CA LEU A 186 19.08 -5.80 -11.54
C LEU A 186 19.42 -4.33 -11.78
N ASP A 187 20.52 -4.13 -12.50
CA ASP A 187 21.01 -2.86 -13.02
C ASP A 187 21.40 -1.82 -11.95
N ALA A 188 22.58 -2.04 -11.35
CA ALA A 188 23.34 -1.09 -10.54
C ALA A 188 23.63 0.29 -11.21
N ALA A 189 23.05 0.55 -12.38
CA ALA A 189 23.18 1.78 -13.16
C ALA A 189 22.16 2.87 -12.75
N VAL A 190 21.10 2.53 -12.01
CA VAL A 190 20.03 3.46 -11.66
C VAL A 190 20.08 3.75 -10.17
N GLY A 191 20.93 4.70 -9.77
CA GLY A 191 21.17 5.03 -8.36
C GLY A 191 19.88 5.33 -7.60
N LEU A 192 19.45 4.38 -6.76
CA LEU A 192 18.38 4.58 -5.81
C LEU A 192 18.96 5.25 -4.56
N GLU A 193 18.49 6.46 -4.27
CA GLU A 193 18.87 7.21 -3.08
C GLU A 193 17.63 7.72 -2.35
N GLY A 194 17.74 7.96 -1.06
CA GLY A 194 16.59 8.42 -0.30
C GLY A 194 16.82 8.48 1.19
N THR A 195 15.79 8.94 1.89
CA THR A 195 15.77 8.97 3.34
C THR A 195 14.49 8.36 3.89
N TRP A 196 14.57 7.83 5.10
CA TRP A 196 13.42 7.21 5.75
C TRP A 196 13.38 7.50 7.26
N SER A 197 12.17 7.41 7.78
CA SER A 197 11.83 7.39 9.21
C SER A 197 10.69 6.41 9.46
N SER A 198 10.32 6.16 10.71
CA SER A 198 9.26 5.20 11.03
C SER A 198 7.89 5.54 10.43
N GLY A 199 7.65 6.81 10.08
CA GLY A 199 6.39 7.28 9.50
C GLY A 199 6.51 7.88 8.10
N TYR A 200 7.68 7.80 7.45
CA TYR A 200 7.88 8.49 6.17
C TYR A 200 9.00 7.84 5.35
N LEU A 201 8.83 7.86 4.03
CA LEU A 201 9.81 7.40 3.05
C LEU A 201 9.91 8.40 1.90
N HIS A 202 11.13 8.84 1.62
CA HIS A 202 11.47 9.65 0.45
C HIS A 202 12.53 8.92 -0.37
N ILE A 203 12.26 8.70 -1.65
CA ILE A 203 13.15 7.96 -2.54
C ILE A 203 13.22 8.67 -3.88
N LYS A 204 14.42 8.74 -4.44
CA LYS A 204 14.68 9.04 -5.84
C LYS A 204 15.17 7.78 -6.52
N PHE A 205 14.56 7.46 -7.65
CA PHE A 205 14.89 6.31 -8.47
C PHE A 205 14.72 6.69 -9.93
N ASP A 206 15.82 6.61 -10.70
CA ASP A 206 15.89 7.12 -12.06
C ASP A 206 15.49 8.60 -12.15
N ARG A 207 14.41 8.91 -12.88
CA ARG A 207 13.80 10.23 -13.01
C ARG A 207 12.52 10.35 -12.21
N LEU A 208 12.34 9.54 -11.17
CA LEU A 208 11.14 9.53 -10.35
C LEU A 208 11.51 9.81 -8.89
N GLU A 209 10.78 10.72 -8.28
CA GLU A 209 10.85 11.02 -6.87
C GLU A 209 9.55 10.60 -6.20
N PHE A 210 9.66 9.93 -5.06
CA PHE A 210 8.56 9.33 -4.31
C PHE A 210 8.57 9.87 -2.88
N GLU A 211 7.41 10.32 -2.42
CA GLU A 211 7.16 10.70 -1.04
C GLU A 211 5.98 9.92 -0.50
N GLY A 212 6.20 9.10 0.52
CA GLY A 212 5.20 8.17 1.02
C GLY A 212 5.14 8.02 2.54
N VAL A 213 3.97 7.59 3.00
CA VAL A 213 3.67 7.27 4.39
C VAL A 213 3.32 5.77 4.47
N PRO A 214 3.88 5.02 5.41
CA PRO A 214 3.54 3.62 5.62
C PRO A 214 2.17 3.51 6.31
N THR A 215 1.34 2.59 5.83
CA THR A 215 0.13 2.12 6.52
C THR A 215 0.33 0.69 6.99
N SER A 216 -0.67 0.06 7.60
CA SER A 216 -0.55 -1.35 7.98
C SER A 216 -0.16 -2.20 6.76
N GLY A 217 -0.77 -2.06 5.58
CA GLY A 217 -0.53 -2.95 4.44
C GLY A 217 0.22 -2.40 3.23
N ALA A 218 0.45 -1.08 3.17
CA ALA A 218 0.97 -0.44 1.97
C ALA A 218 1.80 0.82 2.27
N LEU A 219 2.65 1.22 1.34
CA LEU A 219 3.22 2.55 1.27
C LEU A 219 2.37 3.38 0.31
N ARG A 220 1.92 4.56 0.75
CA ARG A 220 1.04 5.42 -0.04
C ARG A 220 1.61 6.82 -0.11
N GLY A 221 1.46 7.47 -1.26
CA GLY A 221 1.91 8.84 -1.36
C GLY A 221 1.88 9.41 -2.77
N TYR A 222 2.84 10.30 -3.03
CA TYR A 222 2.95 11.07 -4.26
C TYR A 222 4.24 10.73 -4.99
N TRP A 223 4.18 10.78 -6.31
CA TRP A 223 5.38 10.68 -7.13
C TRP A 223 5.44 11.84 -8.12
N THR A 224 6.66 12.22 -8.49
CA THR A 224 6.95 13.28 -9.46
C THR A 224 8.05 12.78 -10.38
N ARG A 225 7.92 13.03 -11.69
CA ARG A 225 9.03 12.88 -12.61
C ARG A 225 9.96 14.08 -12.42
N THR A 226 11.24 13.82 -12.21
CA THR A 226 12.29 14.83 -12.25
C THR A 226 12.72 15.02 -13.71
N SER A 227 12.30 16.14 -14.31
CA SER A 227 12.67 16.55 -15.67
C SER A 227 13.24 17.97 -15.62
N ASP A 228 14.27 18.24 -16.42
CA ASP A 228 14.78 19.60 -16.64
C ASP A 228 13.80 20.43 -17.48
N ASP A 229 12.91 19.78 -18.20
CA ASP A 229 11.82 20.40 -18.96
C ASP A 229 10.58 20.56 -18.06
N VAL A 230 10.22 21.82 -17.79
CA VAL A 230 9.10 22.20 -16.89
C VAL A 230 7.78 21.63 -17.40
N ASP A 231 7.65 21.43 -18.71
CA ASP A 231 6.43 20.96 -19.37
C ASP A 231 6.27 19.43 -19.36
N ASP A 232 7.30 18.65 -18.99
CA ASP A 232 7.25 17.16 -18.89
C ASP A 232 7.22 16.64 -17.44
N ASN A 233 6.86 17.51 -16.48
CA ASN A 233 6.73 17.13 -15.06
C ASN A 233 5.45 16.31 -14.79
N GLU A 234 5.43 15.07 -15.29
CA GLU A 234 4.39 14.09 -14.95
C GLU A 234 4.45 13.80 -13.44
N ARG A 235 3.33 13.97 -12.75
CA ARG A 235 3.22 13.72 -11.30
C ARG A 235 1.98 12.93 -10.99
N GLY A 236 1.89 12.38 -9.80
CA GLY A 236 0.79 11.51 -9.47
C GLY A 236 0.79 10.97 -8.06
N ARG A 237 0.04 9.89 -7.87
CA ARG A 237 -0.05 9.14 -6.63
C ARG A 237 0.43 7.73 -6.84
N PHE A 238 0.92 7.11 -5.77
CA PHE A 238 1.29 5.72 -5.79
C PHE A 238 0.74 4.98 -4.58
N GLU A 239 0.65 3.67 -4.74
CA GLU A 239 0.35 2.74 -3.67
C GLU A 239 1.18 1.48 -3.91
N LEU A 240 2.07 1.14 -2.98
CA LEU A 240 2.94 -0.04 -3.02
C LEU A 240 2.59 -0.98 -1.88
N ARG A 241 2.26 -2.23 -2.20
CA ARG A 241 2.06 -3.28 -1.21
C ARG A 241 3.37 -3.98 -0.92
N VAL A 242 3.56 -4.38 0.34
CA VAL A 242 4.69 -5.23 0.73
C VAL A 242 4.45 -6.66 0.22
N LEU A 243 5.39 -7.16 -0.58
CA LEU A 243 5.45 -8.55 -1.01
C LEU A 243 6.21 -9.40 0.00
N ASP A 244 7.33 -8.87 0.49
CA ASP A 244 8.23 -9.53 1.44
C ASP A 244 8.97 -8.46 2.25
N SER A 245 9.28 -8.77 3.51
CA SER A 245 10.09 -7.88 4.35
C SER A 245 10.91 -8.66 5.38
N LYS A 246 12.17 -8.26 5.52
CA LYS A 246 13.09 -8.74 6.57
C LYS A 246 13.55 -7.56 7.40
N ARG A 247 12.90 -7.36 8.55
CA ARG A 247 13.20 -6.26 9.48
C ARG A 247 14.47 -6.55 10.26
N LEU A 248 15.32 -5.54 10.40
CA LEU A 248 16.56 -5.58 11.16
C LEU A 248 16.39 -4.68 12.39
N TRP A 249 16.84 -5.18 13.53
CA TRP A 249 16.86 -4.38 14.74
C TRP A 249 17.94 -3.29 14.63
N SER A 250 17.61 -2.08 15.08
CA SER A 250 18.58 -0.98 15.16
C SER A 250 18.20 -0.01 16.26
N THR A 251 19.18 0.72 16.78
CA THR A 251 18.96 1.79 17.76
C THR A 251 18.04 2.90 17.24
N ARG A 252 17.99 3.14 15.92
CA ARG A 252 17.08 4.14 15.34
C ARG A 252 15.61 3.71 15.35
N SER A 253 15.36 2.42 15.12
CA SER A 253 14.00 1.89 15.00
C SER A 253 13.52 1.12 16.22
N HIS A 254 14.39 0.88 17.22
CA HIS A 254 14.07 0.06 18.39
C HIS A 254 12.82 0.55 19.13
N ARG A 255 12.59 1.87 19.16
CA ARG A 255 11.44 2.48 19.84
C ARG A 255 10.12 2.18 19.13
N ASP A 256 10.18 1.86 17.84
CA ASP A 256 9.01 1.64 16.99
C ASP A 256 8.54 0.17 17.04
N TYR A 257 9.32 -0.73 17.66
CA TYR A 257 8.90 -2.10 17.95
C TYR A 257 7.91 -2.16 19.14
N PRO A 258 7.03 -3.19 19.20
CA PRO A 258 6.12 -3.38 20.32
C PRO A 258 6.83 -3.40 21.67
N SER A 259 6.19 -2.85 22.71
CA SER A 259 6.76 -2.81 24.07
C SER A 259 7.22 -4.19 24.56
N SER A 260 6.39 -5.22 24.39
CA SER A 260 6.72 -6.60 24.75
C SER A 260 8.00 -7.12 24.09
N PHE A 261 8.21 -6.82 22.80
CA PHE A 261 9.44 -7.19 22.08
C PHE A 261 10.65 -6.42 22.61
N ARG A 262 10.50 -5.11 22.81
CA ARG A 262 11.57 -4.27 23.37
C ARG A 262 11.97 -4.73 24.77
N ASP A 263 11.00 -5.06 25.61
CA ASP A 263 11.22 -5.50 27.00
C ASP A 263 11.87 -6.89 27.03
N SER A 264 11.44 -7.79 26.15
CA SER A 264 12.06 -9.12 25.97
C SER A 264 13.51 -9.02 25.50
N THR A 265 13.78 -8.15 24.52
CA THR A 265 15.12 -7.90 24.00
C THR A 265 16.03 -7.25 25.06
N LYS A 266 15.51 -6.27 25.82
CA LYS A 266 16.22 -5.67 26.96
C LYS A 266 16.56 -6.70 28.02
N PHE A 267 15.60 -7.57 28.37
CA PHE A 267 15.82 -8.64 29.34
C PHE A 267 16.93 -9.60 28.88
N LEU A 268 16.92 -9.94 27.59
CA LEU A 268 17.95 -10.73 26.94
C LEU A 268 19.34 -10.09 27.02
N LEU A 269 19.46 -8.83 26.61
CA LEU A 269 20.71 -8.08 26.64
C LEU A 269 21.24 -7.94 28.07
N LEU A 270 20.38 -7.64 29.04
CA LEU A 270 20.74 -7.56 30.46
C LEU A 270 21.20 -8.91 31.02
N LYS A 271 20.57 -10.01 30.59
CA LYS A 271 20.98 -11.38 30.96
C LYS A 271 22.31 -11.77 30.31
N ALA A 272 22.52 -11.40 29.05
CA ALA A 272 23.78 -11.64 28.33
C ALA A 272 24.94 -10.81 28.90
N VAL A 273 24.72 -9.56 29.30
CA VAL A 273 25.75 -8.74 29.96
C VAL A 273 26.10 -9.26 31.35
N ARG A 274 25.14 -9.88 32.05
CA ARG A 274 25.36 -10.54 33.34
C ARG A 274 25.88 -11.97 33.22
N ALA A 275 26.15 -12.42 32.01
CA ALA A 275 26.60 -13.77 31.76
C ALA A 275 28.07 -13.95 32.14
N SER A 276 28.35 -14.88 33.05
CA SER A 276 29.72 -15.34 33.26
C SER A 276 30.15 -16.26 32.10
N PRO A 277 31.44 -16.28 31.74
CA PRO A 277 31.95 -17.22 30.75
C PRO A 277 31.63 -18.67 31.17
N GLY A 278 30.99 -19.44 30.28
CA GLY A 278 30.71 -20.87 30.49
C GLY A 278 29.25 -21.24 30.80
N THR A 279 28.34 -20.27 30.90
CA THR A 279 26.91 -20.57 31.12
C THR A 279 26.15 -20.63 29.79
N THR A 280 25.54 -21.78 29.49
CA THR A 280 24.61 -21.93 28.34
C THR A 280 23.23 -21.44 28.76
N TYR A 281 22.68 -20.44 28.05
CA TYR A 281 21.40 -19.84 28.42
C TYR A 281 20.24 -20.46 27.64
N ALA A 282 19.27 -21.01 28.36
CA ALA A 282 17.96 -21.35 27.81
C ALA A 282 16.96 -20.25 28.20
N LEU A 283 16.52 -19.43 27.23
CA LEU A 283 15.34 -18.58 27.43
C LEU A 283 14.08 -19.45 27.52
N PRO A 284 13.05 -19.01 28.26
CA PRO A 284 11.70 -19.53 28.13
C PRO A 284 11.26 -19.57 26.65
N SER A 285 10.65 -20.68 26.23
CA SER A 285 10.22 -20.90 24.83
C SER A 285 9.30 -19.79 24.31
N THR A 286 8.46 -19.21 25.17
CA THR A 286 7.56 -18.11 24.83
C THR A 286 8.30 -16.83 24.41
N LEU A 287 9.47 -16.55 25.01
CA LEU A 287 10.29 -15.40 24.67
C LEU A 287 11.03 -15.64 23.34
N TRP A 288 11.55 -16.86 23.11
CA TRP A 288 12.11 -17.24 21.81
C TRP A 288 11.12 -17.04 20.67
N SER A 289 9.88 -17.51 20.85
CA SER A 289 8.82 -17.34 19.84
C SER A 289 8.50 -15.86 19.55
N GLN A 290 8.51 -15.00 20.58
CA GLN A 290 8.28 -13.56 20.40
C GLN A 290 9.45 -12.84 19.74
N ILE A 291 10.68 -13.32 19.92
CA ILE A 291 11.86 -12.72 19.27
C ILE A 291 11.93 -13.17 17.80
N LEU A 292 11.75 -14.46 17.55
CA LEU A 292 11.79 -15.05 16.21
C LEU A 292 10.60 -14.63 15.33
N SER A 293 9.49 -14.18 15.91
CA SER A 293 8.38 -13.60 15.13
C SER A 293 8.72 -12.25 14.50
N TYR A 294 9.79 -11.57 14.95
CA TYR A 294 10.19 -10.26 14.44
C TYR A 294 11.62 -10.23 13.86
N CYS A 295 12.47 -11.19 14.20
CA CYS A 295 13.84 -11.31 13.68
C CYS A 295 14.04 -12.71 13.08
N SER A 296 14.56 -12.80 11.84
CA SER A 296 14.94 -14.09 11.26
C SER A 296 16.05 -14.76 12.07
N TYR A 297 16.07 -16.10 12.12
CA TYR A 297 17.10 -16.90 12.81
C TYR A 297 18.55 -16.47 12.47
N GLU A 298 18.79 -16.07 11.22
CA GLU A 298 20.10 -15.59 10.73
C GLU A 298 20.64 -14.36 11.48
N HIS A 299 19.81 -13.62 12.22
CA HIS A 299 20.22 -12.42 12.96
C HIS A 299 21.05 -12.75 14.21
N PHE A 300 21.00 -14.00 14.70
CA PHE A 300 21.74 -14.45 15.89
C PHE A 300 22.89 -15.42 15.55
N ALA A 301 23.07 -15.76 14.28
CA ALA A 301 24.07 -16.72 13.81
C ALA A 301 25.35 -16.07 13.26
N ALA A 302 25.53 -14.76 13.49
CA ALA A 302 26.73 -13.99 13.13
C ALA A 302 27.66 -13.81 14.33
#